data_AF-A0A9P0A7F4-F1
#
_entry.id   AF-A0A9P0A7F4-F1
#
_cell.length_a   1.000
_cell.length_b   1.000
_cell.length_c   1.000
_cell.angle_alpha   90.00
_cell.angle_beta   90.00
_cell.angle_gamma   90.00
#
_symmetry.space_group_name_H-M   'P 1'
#
loop_
_entity.id
_entity.type
_entity.pdbx_description
1 polymer ?
#
loop_
_entity_poly.entity_id
_entity_poly.type
_entity_poly.pdbx_seq_one_letter_code
_entity_poly.pdbx_strand_id
1 'polypeptide(L)'
;MLIFVLILLALAGDIRGRVDILPDGKKIVVKDEYVNVRVDPTLRRRKRMLENTYGLWKKAAVIYKMEALIWSIPSNRPNDYLVVLDAMRDIMRETCVRFKEWSGEQDYVYIRRDYTEGGFYMNQGRNGGRQVLYVHQQVWKKKTFLHELGHVLNLHDEHKRPDRDYYIEVLEDNVKGELSQLMHKKEEEEVNLLGEPFDFDSIMMKGDRVHSKDPKNLITLRSKIAGRPLKSELNEKLSSGDVRRIRDLYRCEGAVQKPSFPEDVVCTFEEHNCGFKGLLNLDSEELCLNRNRRLNWDWKNNAEWWLRSLPNMSKAGGNFKFTH
;
A
#
# COMPACT_ATOMS: atom_id res chain seq x y z
N MET A 1 -36.32 -11.74 42.20
CA MET A 1 -35.91 -10.32 42.07
C MET A 1 -34.40 -10.29 41.93
N LEU A 2 -33.90 -9.72 40.83
CA LEU A 2 -32.50 -9.26 40.63
C LEU A 2 -31.42 -10.37 40.58
N ILE A 3 -30.55 -10.51 39.57
CA ILE A 3 -30.08 -9.60 38.51
C ILE A 3 -29.56 -10.47 37.35
N PHE A 4 -30.00 -10.12 36.13
CA PHE A 4 -29.33 -10.43 34.87
C PHE A 4 -27.96 -9.72 34.86
N VAL A 5 -26.84 -10.45 34.90
CA VAL A 5 -25.57 -9.96 34.34
C VAL A 5 -25.06 -11.01 33.37
N LEU A 6 -25.23 -10.65 32.10
CA LEU A 6 -24.58 -11.20 30.92
C LEU A 6 -23.11 -11.51 31.18
N ILE A 7 -22.76 -12.79 31.19
CA ILE A 7 -21.42 -13.25 30.81
C ILE A 7 -21.61 -14.29 29.71
N LEU A 8 -21.97 -13.80 28.52
CA LEU A 8 -21.74 -14.52 27.28
C LEU A 8 -20.23 -14.46 27.03
N LEU A 9 -19.54 -15.53 27.45
CA LEU A 9 -18.25 -15.94 26.88
C LEU A 9 -18.48 -16.36 25.43
N ALA A 10 -18.71 -15.38 24.56
CA ALA A 10 -18.73 -15.57 23.12
C ALA A 10 -17.34 -15.28 22.57
N LEU A 11 -16.68 -16.36 22.12
CA LEU A 11 -15.67 -16.42 21.08
C LEU A 11 -14.52 -15.41 21.22
N ALA A 12 -13.32 -15.93 21.57
CA ALA A 12 -12.06 -15.22 21.43
C ALA A 12 -11.76 -14.90 19.95
N GLY A 13 -12.48 -13.93 19.38
CA GLY A 13 -12.08 -13.25 18.17
C GLY A 13 -10.97 -12.28 18.56
N ASP A 14 -9.75 -12.57 18.13
CA ASP A 14 -8.53 -11.78 18.34
C ASP A 14 -8.82 -10.27 18.45
N ILE A 15 -8.75 -9.74 19.67
CA ILE A 15 -9.15 -8.36 20.04
C ILE A 15 -8.03 -7.37 19.70
N ARG A 16 -6.88 -7.83 19.19
CA ARG A 16 -5.76 -6.97 18.79
C ARG A 16 -6.22 -6.00 17.69
N GLY A 17 -6.41 -4.74 18.09
CA GLY A 17 -6.77 -3.61 17.24
C GLY A 17 -8.11 -2.95 17.52
N ARG A 18 -9.06 -3.63 18.16
CA ARG A 18 -10.41 -3.08 18.43
C ARG A 18 -10.43 -2.13 19.62
N VAL A 19 -9.57 -2.42 20.58
CA VAL A 19 -9.30 -1.58 21.73
C VAL A 19 -7.80 -1.39 21.77
N ASP A 20 -7.37 -0.15 21.59
CA ASP A 20 -6.00 0.22 21.88
C ASP A 20 -5.89 0.53 23.38
N ILE A 21 -4.82 0.07 24.01
CA ILE A 21 -4.58 0.27 25.44
C ILE A 21 -3.31 1.08 25.56
N LEU A 22 -3.47 2.35 25.95
CA LEU A 22 -2.35 3.23 26.21
C LEU A 22 -1.52 2.74 27.41
N PRO A 23 -0.25 3.17 27.55
CA PRO A 23 0.59 2.79 28.69
C PRO A 23 0.01 3.13 30.07
N ASP A 24 -0.84 4.15 30.15
CA ASP A 24 -1.56 4.55 31.37
C ASP A 24 -2.82 3.69 31.66
N GLY A 25 -3.08 2.67 30.81
CA GLY A 25 -4.23 1.78 30.92
C GLY A 25 -5.51 2.33 30.27
N LYS A 26 -5.49 3.54 29.70
CA LYS A 26 -6.64 4.10 29.01
C LYS A 26 -6.98 3.26 27.78
N LYS A 27 -8.25 2.88 27.67
CA LYS A 27 -8.80 2.13 26.53
C LYS A 27 -9.37 3.09 25.51
N ILE A 28 -8.92 2.96 24.26
CA ILE A 28 -9.42 3.71 23.11
C ILE A 28 -10.15 2.72 22.21
N VAL A 29 -11.43 2.97 21.96
CA VAL A 29 -12.22 2.17 21.01
C VAL A 29 -11.91 2.68 19.61
N VAL A 30 -11.41 1.79 18.75
CA VAL A 30 -11.11 2.12 17.37
C VAL A 30 -12.30 1.74 16.49
N LYS A 31 -12.76 2.66 15.64
CA LYS A 31 -13.85 2.42 14.70
C LYS A 31 -13.51 1.25 13.76
N ASP A 32 -14.41 0.28 13.66
CA ASP A 32 -14.27 -0.92 12.83
C ASP A 32 -15.55 -1.16 12.02
N GLU A 33 -15.54 -0.82 10.73
CA GLU A 33 -16.66 -1.11 9.83
C GLU A 33 -16.92 -2.62 9.67
N TYR A 34 -15.92 -3.46 9.92
CA TYR A 34 -16.04 -4.92 9.83
C TYR A 34 -16.51 -5.58 11.14
N VAL A 35 -16.79 -4.81 12.20
CA VAL A 35 -17.08 -5.35 13.54
C VAL A 35 -18.12 -6.47 13.51
N ASN A 36 -19.22 -6.27 12.78
CA ASN A 36 -20.31 -7.24 12.70
C ASN A 36 -19.90 -8.52 11.98
N VAL A 37 -19.11 -8.40 10.92
CA VAL A 37 -18.63 -9.53 10.10
C VAL A 37 -17.59 -10.36 10.84
N ARG A 38 -16.74 -9.72 11.65
CA ARG A 38 -15.74 -10.40 12.49
C ARG A 38 -16.41 -11.22 13.60
N VAL A 39 -17.49 -10.68 14.17
CA VAL A 39 -18.25 -11.34 15.25
C VAL A 39 -19.10 -12.49 14.70
N ASP A 40 -19.76 -12.27 13.56
CA ASP A 40 -20.55 -13.31 12.87
C ASP A 40 -20.14 -13.41 11.39
N PRO A 41 -19.23 -14.37 11.06
CA PRO A 41 -18.78 -14.59 9.69
C PRO A 41 -19.89 -14.94 8.70
N THR A 42 -21.07 -15.39 9.17
CA THR A 42 -22.21 -15.68 8.30
C THR A 42 -22.82 -14.41 7.69
N LEU A 43 -22.64 -13.26 8.34
CA LEU A 43 -23.02 -11.95 7.83
C LEU A 43 -22.24 -11.52 6.59
N ARG A 44 -21.10 -12.17 6.29
CA ARG A 44 -20.32 -11.94 5.06
C ARG A 44 -21.15 -12.13 3.79
N ARG A 45 -22.24 -12.91 3.86
CA ARG A 45 -23.20 -13.11 2.75
C ARG A 45 -24.15 -11.93 2.53
N ARG A 46 -24.26 -10.97 3.47
CA ARG A 46 -25.15 -9.79 3.34
C ARG A 46 -24.37 -8.59 2.76
N LYS A 47 -24.90 -8.06 1.65
CA LYS A 47 -24.33 -7.01 0.78
C LYS A 47 -24.19 -5.64 1.49
N ARG A 48 -22.97 -5.31 1.94
CA ARG A 48 -22.33 -3.98 2.20
C ARG A 48 -21.60 -3.99 3.54
N MET A 49 -20.35 -4.48 3.54
CA MET A 49 -19.47 -4.49 4.73
C MET A 49 -18.55 -3.26 4.81
N LEU A 50 -18.41 -2.52 3.71
CA LEU A 50 -17.68 -1.26 3.65
C LEU A 50 -18.65 -0.19 3.17
N GLU A 51 -18.65 0.97 3.81
CA GLU A 51 -19.56 2.07 3.48
C GLU A 51 -19.21 2.70 2.13
N ASN A 52 -17.92 2.94 1.89
CA ASN A 52 -17.41 3.50 0.64
C ASN A 52 -16.33 2.60 0.02
N THR A 53 -16.65 1.98 -1.12
CA THR A 53 -15.70 1.17 -1.90
C THR A 53 -15.29 1.82 -3.22
N TYR A 54 -15.76 3.03 -3.52
CA TYR A 54 -15.54 3.67 -4.82
C TYR A 54 -14.05 3.94 -5.08
N GLY A 55 -13.32 4.36 -4.05
CA GLY A 55 -11.88 4.57 -4.08
C GLY A 55 -11.04 3.29 -4.10
N LEU A 56 -11.64 2.09 -4.06
CA LEU A 56 -10.88 0.85 -4.12
C LEU A 56 -10.63 0.39 -5.55
N TRP A 57 -9.48 -0.25 -5.75
CA TRP A 57 -9.15 -0.90 -7.01
C TRP A 57 -10.01 -2.15 -7.22
N LYS A 58 -10.66 -2.24 -8.39
CA LYS A 58 -11.51 -3.38 -8.72
C LYS A 58 -10.70 -4.67 -8.68
N LYS A 59 -11.28 -5.72 -8.09
CA LYS A 59 -10.65 -7.05 -7.94
C LYS A 59 -9.28 -7.01 -7.25
N ALA A 60 -8.94 -5.96 -6.48
CA ALA A 60 -7.61 -5.78 -5.89
C ALA A 60 -6.48 -5.75 -6.93
N ALA A 61 -6.77 -5.34 -8.17
CA ALA A 61 -5.79 -5.22 -9.25
C ALA A 61 -5.46 -3.74 -9.46
N VAL A 62 -4.23 -3.35 -9.13
CA VAL A 62 -3.70 -2.02 -9.42
C VAL A 62 -3.03 -2.06 -10.78
N ILE A 63 -3.54 -1.26 -11.71
CA ILE A 63 -2.93 -1.10 -13.03
C ILE A 63 -1.89 0.01 -12.94
N TYR A 64 -0.65 -0.24 -13.38
CA TYR A 64 0.42 0.75 -13.33
C TYR A 64 1.09 0.93 -14.70
N LYS A 65 1.62 2.12 -14.92
CA LYS A 65 2.50 2.43 -16.05
C LYS A 65 3.66 3.25 -15.54
N MET A 66 4.89 2.91 -15.92
CA MET A 66 6.07 3.70 -15.56
C MET A 66 6.47 4.63 -16.71
N GLU A 67 6.99 5.81 -16.39
CA GLU A 67 7.65 6.69 -17.36
C GLU A 67 8.81 5.96 -18.05
N ALA A 68 8.94 6.12 -19.37
CA ALA A 68 9.93 5.40 -20.18
C ALA A 68 11.37 5.56 -19.66
N LEU A 69 11.71 6.71 -19.09
CA LEU A 69 13.04 6.96 -18.55
C LEU A 69 13.35 6.20 -17.26
N ILE A 70 12.34 5.64 -16.58
CA ILE A 70 12.53 4.72 -15.45
C ILE A 70 13.07 3.38 -15.95
N TRP A 71 12.71 2.98 -17.17
CA TRP A 71 13.26 1.80 -17.85
C TRP A 71 14.65 2.03 -18.43
N SER A 72 14.98 3.28 -18.82
CA SER A 72 16.28 3.59 -19.38
C SER A 72 17.38 3.59 -18.31
N ILE A 73 18.38 2.73 -18.49
CA ILE A 73 19.54 2.58 -17.62
C ILE A 73 20.62 3.59 -18.03
N PRO A 74 20.83 4.73 -17.34
CA PRO A 74 22.16 5.32 -17.35
C PRO A 74 23.08 4.38 -16.58
N SER A 75 24.22 4.05 -17.18
CA SER A 75 25.20 3.01 -16.83
C SER A 75 25.81 3.08 -15.40
N ASN A 76 25.27 3.91 -14.51
CA ASN A 76 25.82 4.17 -13.18
C ASN A 76 24.76 4.32 -12.07
N ARG A 77 23.55 3.77 -12.25
CA ARG A 77 22.48 3.77 -11.23
C ARG A 77 21.94 2.35 -10.97
N PRO A 78 21.44 2.05 -9.75
CA PRO A 78 20.58 0.89 -9.53
C PRO A 78 19.44 0.91 -10.56
N ASN A 79 18.99 -0.27 -10.99
CA ASN A 79 17.83 -0.37 -11.87
C ASN A 79 16.61 0.21 -11.15
N ASP A 80 16.29 1.47 -11.43
CA ASP A 80 15.29 2.24 -10.70
C ASP A 80 13.88 1.61 -10.82
N TYR A 81 13.60 0.91 -11.92
CA TYR A 81 12.39 0.09 -12.06
C TYR A 81 12.35 -1.08 -11.07
N LEU A 82 13.49 -1.72 -10.73
CA LEU A 82 13.54 -2.82 -9.75
C LEU A 82 13.14 -2.35 -8.35
N VAL A 83 13.44 -1.10 -7.99
CA VAL A 83 13.04 -0.53 -6.69
C VAL A 83 11.51 -0.48 -6.58
N VAL A 84 10.84 -0.07 -7.65
CA VAL A 84 9.37 -0.02 -7.72
C VAL A 84 8.79 -1.44 -7.69
N LEU A 85 9.33 -2.35 -8.52
CA LEU A 85 8.88 -3.74 -8.56
C LEU A 85 9.10 -4.47 -7.24
N ASP A 86 10.16 -4.16 -6.48
CA ASP A 86 10.39 -4.77 -5.16
C ASP A 86 9.37 -4.29 -4.13
N ALA A 87 8.98 -3.01 -4.15
CA ALA A 87 7.88 -2.51 -3.31
C ALA A 87 6.54 -3.20 -3.65
N MET A 88 6.23 -3.32 -4.95
CA MET A 88 5.03 -4.02 -5.42
C MET A 88 5.06 -5.49 -4.97
N ARG A 89 6.22 -6.16 -5.05
CA ARG A 89 6.39 -7.56 -4.63
C ARG A 89 6.12 -7.76 -3.15
N ASP A 90 6.59 -6.86 -2.29
CA ASP A 90 6.32 -6.93 -0.84
C ASP A 90 4.82 -6.86 -0.54
N ILE A 91 4.09 -5.95 -1.19
CA ILE A 91 2.63 -5.87 -1.05
C ILE A 91 1.95 -7.15 -1.56
N MET A 92 2.34 -7.67 -2.73
CA MET A 92 1.75 -8.87 -3.31
C MET A 92 2.04 -10.14 -2.49
N ARG A 93 3.18 -10.20 -1.79
CA ARG A 93 3.54 -11.32 -0.90
C ARG A 93 2.65 -11.34 0.34
N GLU A 94 2.39 -10.18 0.93
CA GLU A 94 1.65 -10.08 2.19
C GLU A 94 0.13 -9.96 1.98
N THR A 95 -0.36 -9.70 0.76
CA THR A 95 -1.79 -9.41 0.52
C THR A 95 -2.34 -10.08 -0.75
N CYS A 96 -3.65 -9.96 -0.97
CA CYS A 96 -4.29 -10.40 -2.22
C CYS A 96 -4.25 -9.36 -3.35
N VAL A 97 -3.65 -8.18 -3.11
CA VAL A 97 -3.46 -7.15 -4.12
C VAL A 97 -2.49 -7.65 -5.19
N ARG A 98 -2.73 -7.26 -6.44
CA ARG A 98 -1.86 -7.57 -7.58
C ARG A 98 -1.59 -6.31 -8.39
N PHE A 99 -0.37 -6.21 -8.91
CA PHE A 99 0.03 -5.16 -9.82
C PHE A 99 0.09 -5.72 -11.23
N LYS A 100 -0.45 -4.97 -12.19
CA LYS A 100 -0.43 -5.32 -13.61
C LYS A 100 0.04 -4.12 -14.42
N GLU A 101 0.96 -4.35 -15.35
CA GLU A 101 1.36 -3.30 -16.28
C GLU A 101 0.20 -2.90 -17.21
N TRP A 102 0.10 -1.61 -17.44
CA TRP A 102 -0.94 -1.00 -18.24
C TRP A 102 -0.86 -1.47 -19.69
N SER A 103 -2.00 -1.93 -20.21
CA SER A 103 -2.17 -2.43 -21.57
C SER A 103 -3.40 -1.85 -22.26
N GLY A 104 -3.84 -0.66 -21.84
CA GLY A 104 -4.98 0.06 -22.44
C GLY A 104 -6.16 0.32 -21.50
N GLU A 105 -6.07 -0.09 -20.23
CA GLU A 105 -7.11 0.17 -19.23
C GLU A 105 -7.34 1.65 -19.01
N GLN A 106 -8.60 2.04 -18.77
CA GLN A 106 -8.95 3.43 -18.50
C GLN A 106 -8.31 3.95 -17.20
N ASP A 107 -8.39 3.15 -16.13
CA ASP A 107 -7.94 3.51 -14.80
C ASP A 107 -6.55 2.95 -14.53
N TYR A 108 -5.54 3.80 -14.32
CA TYR A 108 -4.18 3.36 -14.03
C TYR A 108 -3.35 4.41 -13.31
N VAL A 109 -2.36 3.94 -12.54
CA VAL A 109 -1.36 4.78 -11.90
C VAL A 109 -0.18 4.98 -12.84
N TYR A 110 0.09 6.22 -13.21
CA TYR A 110 1.29 6.58 -13.97
C TYR A 110 2.41 7.01 -13.02
N ILE A 111 3.41 6.15 -12.83
CA ILE A 111 4.57 6.39 -11.98
C ILE A 111 5.58 7.23 -12.74
N ARG A 112 5.91 8.40 -12.20
CA ARG A 112 6.76 9.38 -12.85
C ARG A 112 7.77 9.94 -11.85
N ARG A 113 8.98 10.24 -12.32
CA ARG A 113 9.93 11.02 -11.51
C ARG A 113 9.48 12.45 -11.40
N ASP A 114 9.53 12.95 -10.17
CA ASP A 114 9.50 14.37 -9.91
C ASP A 114 10.92 14.90 -9.76
N TYR A 115 11.21 15.95 -10.52
CA TYR A 115 12.47 16.70 -10.46
C TYR A 115 12.27 18.08 -9.81
N THR A 116 11.05 18.39 -9.37
CA THR A 116 10.71 19.62 -8.64
C THR A 116 10.76 19.37 -7.13
N GLU A 117 11.22 20.35 -6.36
CA GLU A 117 11.49 20.19 -4.92
C GLU A 117 10.23 20.16 -4.02
N GLY A 118 9.02 19.90 -4.53
CA GLY A 118 7.83 20.29 -3.76
C GLY A 118 6.46 19.67 -4.02
N GLY A 119 6.29 18.50 -4.64
CA GLY A 119 4.94 18.01 -4.94
C GLY A 119 4.68 16.51 -4.85
N PHE A 120 4.49 15.97 -3.63
CA PHE A 120 3.77 14.70 -3.50
C PHE A 120 2.26 14.96 -3.66
N TYR A 121 1.76 14.92 -4.90
CA TYR A 121 0.32 14.87 -5.14
C TYR A 121 -0.15 13.43 -4.95
N MET A 122 -0.55 13.10 -3.73
CA MET A 122 -1.01 11.76 -3.37
C MET A 122 -2.44 11.54 -3.86
N ASN A 123 -2.57 10.83 -4.97
CA ASN A 123 -3.84 10.23 -5.34
C ASN A 123 -4.15 9.11 -4.32
N GLN A 124 -5.21 9.29 -3.55
CA GLN A 124 -5.70 8.29 -2.61
C GLN A 124 -6.63 7.31 -3.33
N GLY A 125 -6.34 6.02 -3.26
CA GLY A 125 -7.17 4.99 -3.88
C GLY A 125 -7.17 5.07 -5.42
N ARG A 126 -8.27 4.62 -6.03
CA ARG A 126 -8.55 4.66 -7.47
C ARG A 126 -9.47 5.84 -7.78
N ASN A 127 -8.93 6.85 -8.47
CA ASN A 127 -9.64 8.09 -8.80
C ASN A 127 -10.36 8.09 -10.16
N GLY A 128 -10.17 7.02 -10.93
CA GLY A 128 -10.64 6.94 -12.31
C GLY A 128 -9.68 7.63 -13.29
N GLY A 129 -9.56 7.10 -14.51
CA GLY A 129 -8.63 7.61 -15.52
C GLY A 129 -7.15 7.46 -15.12
N ARG A 130 -6.29 8.25 -15.78
CA ARG A 130 -4.87 8.34 -15.44
C ARG A 130 -4.68 9.16 -14.16
N GLN A 131 -4.17 8.52 -13.10
CA GLN A 131 -3.70 9.20 -11.89
C GLN A 131 -2.18 9.14 -11.82
N VAL A 132 -1.51 10.26 -11.57
CA VAL A 132 -0.03 10.30 -11.56
C VAL A 132 0.48 10.07 -10.14
N LEU A 133 1.49 9.23 -10.00
CA LEU A 133 2.27 9.07 -8.78
C LEU A 133 3.65 9.71 -8.98
N TYR A 134 3.84 10.86 -8.34
CA TYR A 134 5.07 11.62 -8.36
C TYR A 134 5.99 11.16 -7.23
N VAL A 135 7.19 10.73 -7.56
CA VAL A 135 8.22 10.39 -6.58
C VAL A 135 9.48 11.19 -6.86
N HIS A 136 9.88 12.01 -5.89
CA HIS A 136 11.06 12.85 -6.02
C HIS A 136 12.34 12.00 -6.11
N GLN A 137 13.25 12.37 -7.01
CA GLN A 137 14.44 11.56 -7.31
C GLN A 137 15.32 11.28 -6.07
N GLN A 138 15.43 12.23 -5.15
CA GLN A 138 16.27 12.07 -3.95
C GLN A 138 15.73 11.03 -2.94
N VAL A 139 14.45 10.66 -3.06
CA VAL A 139 13.79 9.67 -2.20
C VAL A 139 13.35 8.42 -2.97
N TRP A 140 14.03 8.12 -4.09
CA TRP A 140 13.76 6.94 -4.92
C TRP A 140 14.21 5.63 -4.25
N LYS A 141 13.52 5.25 -3.19
CA LYS A 141 13.82 4.09 -2.33
C LYS A 141 12.57 3.24 -2.15
N LYS A 142 12.75 1.96 -1.87
CA LYS A 142 11.64 1.01 -1.71
C LYS A 142 10.59 1.48 -0.70
N LYS A 143 11.02 1.97 0.46
CA LYS A 143 10.10 2.46 1.51
C LYS A 143 9.20 3.61 1.05
N THR A 144 9.72 4.51 0.21
CA THR A 144 8.94 5.58 -0.39
C THR A 144 7.86 4.99 -1.28
N PHE A 145 8.22 4.04 -2.16
CA PHE A 145 7.22 3.35 -2.99
C PHE A 145 6.22 2.54 -2.17
N LEU A 146 6.62 1.90 -1.07
CA LEU A 146 5.66 1.22 -0.19
C LEU A 146 4.65 2.20 0.42
N HIS A 147 5.10 3.37 0.87
CA HIS A 147 4.24 4.43 1.40
C HIS A 147 3.27 4.96 0.33
N GLU A 148 3.81 5.34 -0.83
CA GLU A 148 3.00 5.86 -1.93
C GLU A 148 2.01 4.82 -2.50
N LEU A 149 2.43 3.56 -2.62
CA LEU A 149 1.53 2.47 -3.00
C LEU A 149 0.49 2.19 -1.91
N GLY A 150 0.81 2.44 -0.63
CA GLY A 150 -0.18 2.46 0.45
C GLY A 150 -1.30 3.47 0.17
N HIS A 151 -0.96 4.69 -0.27
CA HIS A 151 -1.96 5.67 -0.69
C HIS A 151 -2.78 5.20 -1.89
N VAL A 152 -2.13 4.62 -2.91
CA VAL A 152 -2.81 4.00 -4.06
C VAL A 152 -3.80 2.91 -3.62
N LEU A 153 -3.51 2.20 -2.52
CA LEU A 153 -4.36 1.18 -1.93
C LEU A 153 -5.37 1.71 -0.89
N ASN A 154 -5.59 3.02 -0.88
CA ASN A 154 -6.55 3.69 -0.01
C ASN A 154 -6.17 3.69 1.49
N LEU A 155 -4.87 3.58 1.82
CA LEU A 155 -4.37 3.83 3.17
C LEU A 155 -4.05 5.32 3.37
N HIS A 156 -4.43 5.86 4.51
CA HIS A 156 -4.14 7.24 4.89
C HIS A 156 -2.90 7.31 5.77
N ASP A 157 -2.27 8.49 5.79
CA ASP A 157 -1.18 8.77 6.71
C ASP A 157 -1.59 8.50 8.17
N GLU A 158 -0.77 7.76 8.91
CA GLU A 158 -1.09 7.36 10.29
C GLU A 158 -1.22 8.59 11.21
N HIS A 159 -0.38 9.61 10.97
CA HIS A 159 -0.42 10.88 11.70
C HIS A 159 -1.63 11.76 11.36
N LYS A 160 -2.52 11.36 10.45
CA LYS A 160 -3.77 12.07 10.14
C LYS A 160 -5.01 11.42 10.73
N ARG A 161 -4.86 10.31 11.46
CA ARG A 161 -6.01 9.62 12.05
C ARG A 161 -6.81 10.56 12.99
N PRO A 162 -8.15 10.37 13.11
CA PRO A 162 -8.98 11.18 14.00
C PRO A 162 -8.58 11.03 15.48
N ASP A 163 -8.09 9.84 15.84
CA ASP A 163 -7.66 9.44 17.19
C ASP A 163 -6.17 9.73 17.48
N ARG A 164 -5.42 10.32 16.55
CA ARG A 164 -3.96 10.49 16.68
C ARG A 164 -3.52 11.22 17.95
N ASP A 165 -4.34 12.16 18.44
CA ASP A 165 -3.94 13.08 19.51
C ASP A 165 -3.81 12.36 20.86
N TYR A 166 -4.23 11.10 20.95
CA TYR A 166 -3.92 10.23 22.09
C TYR A 166 -2.48 9.68 22.06
N TYR A 167 -1.86 9.62 20.89
CA TYR A 167 -0.59 8.93 20.66
C TYR A 167 0.54 9.89 20.31
N ILE A 168 0.21 10.97 19.61
CA ILE A 168 1.16 11.99 19.16
C ILE A 168 0.66 13.41 19.46
N GLU A 169 1.60 14.33 19.51
CA GLU A 169 1.39 15.78 19.59
C GLU A 169 1.92 16.41 18.31
N VAL A 170 1.13 17.27 17.68
CA VAL A 170 1.57 18.12 16.57
C VAL A 170 2.07 19.44 17.14
N LEU A 171 3.33 19.78 16.86
CA LEU A 171 3.97 21.03 17.23
C LEU A 171 3.77 22.05 16.11
N GLU A 172 2.57 22.61 16.02
CA GLU A 172 2.14 23.49 14.91
C GLU A 172 3.08 24.68 14.68
N ASP A 173 3.66 25.24 15.74
CA ASP A 173 4.63 26.35 15.64
C ASP A 173 5.89 25.98 14.84
N ASN A 174 6.22 24.70 14.73
CA ASN A 174 7.37 24.20 13.99
C ASN A 174 7.04 23.87 12.52
N VAL A 175 5.76 23.86 12.15
CA VAL A 175 5.30 23.52 10.80
C VAL A 175 5.48 24.74 9.88
N LYS A 176 5.82 24.49 8.61
CA LYS A 176 5.86 25.53 7.59
C LYS A 176 4.44 26.03 7.31
N GLY A 177 4.20 27.34 7.42
CA GLY A 177 2.84 27.91 7.47
C GLY A 177 1.94 27.49 6.31
N GLU A 178 2.46 27.45 5.08
CA GLU A 178 1.73 27.03 3.89
C GLU A 178 1.43 25.52 3.81
N LEU A 179 2.06 24.70 4.67
CA LEU A 179 1.87 23.25 4.76
C LEU A 179 1.05 22.84 6.00
N SER A 180 0.61 23.78 6.83
CA SER A 180 -0.19 23.52 8.05
C SER A 180 -1.43 22.66 7.78
N GLN A 181 -2.13 22.90 6.66
CA GLN A 181 -3.30 22.11 6.28
C GLN A 181 -2.98 20.62 6.05
N LEU A 182 -1.74 20.27 5.70
CA LEU A 182 -1.29 18.89 5.56
C LEU A 182 -1.08 18.20 6.91
N MET A 183 -1.13 18.93 8.02
CA MET A 183 -1.08 18.38 9.38
C MET A 183 -2.47 18.19 9.98
N HIS A 184 -3.55 18.60 9.30
CA HIS A 184 -4.91 18.41 9.83
C HIS A 184 -5.29 16.93 9.91
N LYS A 185 -6.10 16.60 10.93
CA LYS A 185 -6.72 15.28 11.04
C LYS A 185 -7.71 15.09 9.89
N LYS A 186 -7.89 13.84 9.49
CA LYS A 186 -9.03 13.43 8.69
C LYS A 186 -10.27 13.32 9.57
N GLU A 187 -11.43 13.58 9.00
CA GLU A 187 -12.72 13.37 9.66
C GLU A 187 -13.02 11.86 9.78
N GLU A 188 -13.85 11.46 10.75
CA GLU A 188 -14.13 10.04 11.03
C GLU A 188 -14.80 9.29 9.86
N GLU A 189 -15.43 10.01 8.95
CA GLU A 189 -16.07 9.48 7.73
C GLU A 189 -15.10 9.38 6.55
N GLU A 190 -13.97 10.09 6.59
CA GLU A 190 -12.97 10.08 5.52
C GLU A 190 -11.99 8.90 5.62
N VAL A 191 -11.88 8.29 6.80
CA VAL A 191 -10.87 7.27 7.12
C VAL A 191 -11.51 6.06 7.78
N ASN A 192 -11.27 4.90 7.19
CA ASN A 192 -11.64 3.63 7.80
C ASN A 192 -10.43 3.02 8.50
N LEU A 193 -10.45 3.03 9.84
CA LEU A 193 -9.38 2.48 10.68
C LEU A 193 -9.45 0.95 10.77
N LEU A 194 -10.56 0.33 10.34
CA LEU A 194 -10.77 -1.12 10.27
C LEU A 194 -10.54 -1.83 11.61
N GLY A 195 -10.72 -1.11 12.72
CA GLY A 195 -10.40 -1.64 14.05
C GLY A 195 -8.91 -1.96 14.21
N GLU A 196 -8.02 -1.17 13.62
CA GLU A 196 -6.57 -1.30 13.82
C GLU A 196 -6.03 -0.22 14.76
N PRO A 197 -5.21 -0.60 15.75
CA PRO A 197 -4.70 0.32 16.75
C PRO A 197 -3.75 1.33 16.09
N PHE A 198 -3.38 2.39 16.81
CA PHE A 198 -2.46 3.37 16.25
C PHE A 198 -1.07 2.78 16.05
N ASP A 199 -0.56 2.82 14.82
CA ASP A 199 0.61 2.06 14.45
C ASP A 199 1.83 2.94 14.15
N PHE A 200 2.70 3.12 15.15
CA PHE A 200 3.98 3.83 15.00
C PHE A 200 4.93 3.19 13.98
N ASP A 201 4.77 1.89 13.71
CA ASP A 201 5.63 1.12 12.80
C ASP A 201 5.03 1.01 11.40
N SER A 202 3.83 1.58 11.18
CA SER A 202 3.16 1.71 9.89
C SER A 202 4.06 2.36 8.85
N ILE A 203 4.06 1.84 7.62
CA ILE A 203 4.70 2.52 6.50
C ILE A 203 4.05 3.88 6.22
N MET A 204 2.79 4.06 6.64
CA MET A 204 2.03 5.30 6.52
C MET A 204 2.33 6.31 7.64
N MET A 205 3.17 5.96 8.63
CA MET A 205 3.65 6.90 9.63
C MET A 205 4.75 7.78 9.03
N LYS A 206 4.52 9.09 8.97
CA LYS A 206 5.54 10.07 8.56
C LYS A 206 6.60 10.24 9.65
N GLY A 207 7.77 10.73 9.24
CA GLY A 207 8.85 11.05 10.18
C GLY A 207 8.52 12.25 11.07
N ASP A 208 9.23 12.36 12.19
CA ASP A 208 9.04 13.38 13.24
C ASP A 208 9.21 14.84 12.79
N ARG A 209 9.79 15.07 11.60
CA ARG A 209 10.08 16.39 11.01
C ARG A 209 9.21 16.71 9.79
N VAL A 210 8.16 15.95 9.54
CA VAL A 210 7.29 16.15 8.37
C VAL A 210 6.77 17.59 8.32
N HIS A 211 6.90 18.24 7.16
CA HIS A 211 6.50 19.63 6.93
C HIS A 211 7.14 20.68 7.87
N SER A 212 8.27 20.37 8.51
CA SER A 212 9.00 21.30 9.37
C SER A 212 9.53 22.52 8.61
N LYS A 213 9.44 23.71 9.22
CA LYS A 213 10.05 24.94 8.71
C LYS A 213 11.58 24.95 8.83
N ASP A 214 12.13 24.13 9.72
CA ASP A 214 13.56 23.87 9.86
C ASP A 214 13.80 22.40 10.21
N PRO A 215 13.79 21.48 9.22
CA PRO A 215 13.88 20.05 9.47
C PRO A 215 15.22 19.62 10.07
N LYS A 216 16.26 20.48 10.07
CA LYS A 216 17.53 20.15 10.72
C LYS A 216 17.43 20.22 12.23
N ASN A 217 16.61 21.14 12.76
CA ASN A 217 16.57 21.44 14.19
C ASN A 217 15.20 21.25 14.85
N LEU A 218 14.10 21.28 14.08
CA LEU A 218 12.73 21.29 14.60
C LEU A 218 11.94 20.06 14.19
N ILE A 219 11.49 19.30 15.19
CA ILE A 219 10.46 18.26 15.03
C ILE A 219 9.07 18.90 14.98
N THR A 220 8.16 18.30 14.21
CA THR A 220 6.74 18.70 14.10
C THR A 220 5.80 17.68 14.72
N LEU A 221 6.23 16.42 14.88
CA LEU A 221 5.47 15.38 15.55
C LEU A 221 6.25 14.85 16.75
N ARG A 222 5.60 14.76 17.91
CA ARG A 222 6.16 14.19 19.13
C ARG A 222 5.29 13.03 19.61
N SER A 223 5.91 11.92 20.00
CA SER A 223 5.19 10.82 20.65
C SER A 223 4.78 11.18 22.07
N LYS A 224 3.54 10.88 22.45
CA LYS A 224 3.02 10.94 23.82
C LYS A 224 3.28 9.64 24.60
N ILE A 225 3.79 8.62 23.92
CA ILE A 225 4.02 7.28 24.49
C ILE A 225 5.46 7.21 25.00
N ALA A 226 5.61 7.09 26.32
CA ALA A 226 6.91 7.00 26.98
C ALA A 226 7.76 5.85 26.40
N GLY A 227 9.01 6.15 26.06
CA GLY A 227 9.94 5.17 25.49
C GLY A 227 9.67 4.77 24.03
N ARG A 228 8.71 5.40 23.35
CA ARG A 228 8.39 5.12 21.93
C ARG A 228 8.51 6.38 21.06
N PRO A 229 9.72 6.92 20.82
CA PRO A 229 9.91 8.07 19.95
C PRO A 229 9.56 7.76 18.49
N LEU A 230 9.14 8.78 17.74
CA LEU A 230 8.96 8.69 16.30
C LEU A 230 10.32 8.65 15.60
N LYS A 231 10.39 7.96 14.45
CA LYS A 231 11.58 7.97 13.59
C LYS A 231 11.64 9.27 12.80
N SER A 232 12.82 9.65 12.33
CA SER A 232 13.00 10.84 11.48
C SER A 232 12.68 10.58 10.01
N GLU A 233 12.65 9.32 9.60
CA GLU A 233 12.31 8.89 8.23
C GLU A 233 11.15 7.89 8.28
N LEU A 234 10.61 7.57 7.09
CA LEU A 234 9.64 6.48 6.93
C LEU A 234 10.20 5.14 7.44
N ASN A 235 9.29 4.28 7.90
CA ASN A 235 9.57 2.89 8.20
C ASN A 235 10.05 2.12 6.94
N GLU A 236 10.76 1.01 7.11
CA GLU A 236 11.42 0.30 6.00
C GLU A 236 10.53 -0.74 5.29
N LYS A 237 9.42 -1.14 5.93
CA LYS A 237 8.54 -2.22 5.47
C LYS A 237 7.10 -1.98 5.91
N LEU A 238 6.16 -2.70 5.30
CA LEU A 238 4.79 -2.79 5.78
C LEU A 238 4.76 -3.32 7.21
N SER A 239 4.01 -2.67 8.08
CA SER A 239 3.72 -3.21 9.40
C SER A 239 2.66 -4.32 9.31
N SER A 240 2.46 -5.05 10.40
CA SER A 240 1.35 -6.01 10.46
C SER A 240 -0.01 -5.31 10.40
N GLY A 241 -0.12 -4.07 10.90
CA GLY A 241 -1.33 -3.25 10.81
C GLY A 241 -1.63 -2.84 9.37
N ASP A 242 -0.62 -2.41 8.61
CA ASP A 242 -0.77 -2.10 7.17
C ASP A 242 -1.29 -3.29 6.38
N VAL A 243 -0.68 -4.46 6.60
CA VAL A 243 -1.07 -5.71 5.92
C VAL A 243 -2.51 -6.08 6.25
N ARG A 244 -2.94 -5.99 7.51
CA ARG A 244 -4.32 -6.28 7.91
C ARG A 244 -5.30 -5.30 7.31
N ARG A 245 -5.02 -3.98 7.37
CA ARG A 245 -5.87 -2.96 6.72
C ARG A 245 -6.05 -3.22 5.23
N ILE A 246 -4.97 -3.49 4.50
CA ILE A 246 -5.07 -3.80 3.05
C ILE A 246 -5.91 -5.06 2.84
N ARG A 247 -5.69 -6.11 3.64
CA ARG A 247 -6.46 -7.36 3.54
C ARG A 247 -7.94 -7.15 3.78
N ASP A 248 -8.30 -6.31 4.75
CA ASP A 248 -9.68 -6.00 5.09
C ASP A 248 -10.34 -5.09 4.05
N LEU A 249 -9.65 -4.04 3.57
CA LEU A 249 -10.13 -3.19 2.46
C LEU A 249 -10.45 -4.02 1.22
N TYR A 250 -9.55 -4.92 0.84
CA TYR A 250 -9.66 -5.73 -0.37
C TYR A 250 -10.31 -7.10 -0.16
N ARG A 251 -10.79 -7.37 1.06
CA ARG A 251 -11.51 -8.60 1.46
C ARG A 251 -10.77 -9.87 1.06
N CYS A 252 -9.49 -9.96 1.39
CA CYS A 252 -8.69 -11.13 1.08
C CYS A 252 -9.30 -12.38 1.77
N GLU A 253 -9.67 -13.38 0.97
CA GLU A 253 -10.24 -14.66 1.44
C GLU A 253 -9.13 -15.62 1.83
N GLY A 254 -8.67 -15.56 3.09
CA GLY A 254 -7.59 -16.43 3.57
C GLY A 254 -6.33 -16.36 2.69
N ALA A 255 -5.41 -17.30 2.85
CA ALA A 255 -4.17 -17.37 2.07
C ALA A 255 -4.38 -17.81 0.60
N VAL A 256 -5.59 -17.75 0.06
CA VAL A 256 -5.83 -18.06 -1.35
C VAL A 256 -5.43 -16.84 -2.16
N GLN A 257 -4.13 -16.77 -2.47
CA GLN A 257 -3.61 -15.88 -3.49
C GLN A 257 -4.50 -16.01 -4.73
N LYS A 258 -5.08 -14.90 -5.21
CA LYS A 258 -5.50 -14.83 -6.62
C LYS A 258 -4.28 -15.27 -7.44
N PRO A 259 -4.42 -16.24 -8.37
CA PRO A 259 -3.34 -16.65 -9.26
C PRO A 259 -2.53 -15.43 -9.70
N SER A 260 -1.21 -15.53 -9.63
CA SER A 260 -0.31 -14.51 -10.15
C SER A 260 -0.73 -14.18 -11.58
N PHE A 261 -0.77 -12.89 -11.92
CA PHE A 261 -0.79 -12.50 -13.33
C PHE A 261 0.36 -13.22 -14.02
N PRO A 262 0.12 -13.96 -15.11
CA PRO A 262 1.19 -14.23 -16.03
C PRO A 262 1.65 -12.84 -16.51
N GLU A 263 2.94 -12.53 -16.38
CA GLU A 263 3.52 -11.21 -16.75
C GLU A 263 3.21 -10.83 -18.21
N ASP A 264 2.77 -11.79 -19.04
CA ASP A 264 2.48 -11.63 -20.46
C ASP A 264 0.99 -11.52 -20.82
N VAL A 265 0.07 -11.42 -19.86
CA VAL A 265 -1.37 -11.34 -20.17
C VAL A 265 -1.88 -9.90 -20.17
N VAL A 266 -2.00 -9.34 -21.38
CA VAL A 266 -2.83 -8.16 -21.68
C VAL A 266 -4.27 -8.50 -21.29
N CYS A 267 -4.74 -7.94 -20.17
CA CYS A 267 -6.10 -8.15 -19.71
C CYS A 267 -6.61 -6.93 -18.95
N THR A 268 -7.69 -6.36 -19.48
CA THR A 268 -8.25 -5.10 -19.00
C THR A 268 -9.20 -5.27 -17.82
N PHE A 269 -9.60 -6.51 -17.47
CA PHE A 269 -10.63 -6.84 -16.46
C PHE A 269 -12.01 -6.22 -16.65
N GLU A 270 -12.21 -5.46 -17.72
CA GLU A 270 -13.47 -4.80 -18.04
C GLU A 270 -14.52 -5.81 -18.47
N GLU A 271 -14.11 -6.86 -19.21
CA GLU A 271 -15.04 -7.83 -19.77
C GLU A 271 -14.79 -9.27 -19.31
N HIS A 272 -13.55 -9.71 -19.03
CA HIS A 272 -13.21 -11.11 -18.68
C HIS A 272 -12.21 -11.23 -17.50
N ASN A 273 -12.15 -12.41 -16.86
CA ASN A 273 -11.19 -12.73 -15.77
C ASN A 273 -9.82 -13.21 -16.29
N CYS A 274 -9.37 -12.79 -17.48
CA CYS A 274 -8.00 -13.05 -17.95
C CYS A 274 -7.58 -14.54 -18.00
N GLY A 275 -8.51 -15.47 -18.16
CA GLY A 275 -8.19 -16.91 -18.16
C GLY A 275 -7.92 -17.51 -16.77
N PHE A 276 -8.26 -16.84 -15.68
CA PHE A 276 -8.30 -17.45 -14.34
C PHE A 276 -9.32 -18.59 -14.34
N LYS A 277 -8.87 -19.84 -14.42
CA LYS A 277 -9.69 -21.03 -14.09
C LYS A 277 -9.65 -21.23 -12.57
N GLY A 278 -10.82 -21.41 -11.94
CA GLY A 278 -10.93 -21.76 -10.51
C GLY A 278 -11.38 -20.66 -9.54
N LEU A 279 -12.04 -19.59 -10.01
CA LEU A 279 -12.71 -18.62 -9.11
C LEU A 279 -14.14 -19.05 -8.71
N LEU A 280 -14.61 -20.19 -9.23
CA LEU A 280 -15.82 -20.88 -8.79
C LEU A 280 -15.43 -22.35 -8.62
N ASN A 281 -15.72 -22.92 -7.45
CA ASN A 281 -15.38 -24.25 -6.94
C ASN A 281 -14.11 -24.32 -6.09
N LEU A 282 -14.19 -23.66 -4.92
CA LEU A 282 -13.50 -24.10 -3.72
C LEU A 282 -14.26 -25.31 -3.18
N ASP A 283 -13.83 -26.51 -3.50
CA ASP A 283 -14.05 -27.75 -2.73
C ASP A 283 -13.15 -28.85 -3.31
N SER A 284 -11.95 -29.01 -2.73
CA SER A 284 -11.19 -30.28 -2.65
C SER A 284 -9.80 -30.04 -2.07
N GLU A 285 -9.72 -30.17 -0.75
CA GLU A 285 -8.74 -30.95 0.04
C GLU A 285 -7.29 -31.26 -0.40
N GLU A 286 -6.64 -30.56 -1.34
CA GLU A 286 -5.24 -30.89 -1.68
C GLU A 286 -4.27 -29.71 -1.76
N LEU A 287 -4.28 -28.85 -0.73
CA LEU A 287 -3.25 -27.82 -0.54
C LEU A 287 -2.72 -27.78 0.89
N CYS A 288 -1.96 -28.80 1.25
CA CYS A 288 -0.90 -28.71 2.26
C CYS A 288 -0.01 -29.93 2.10
N LEU A 289 1.12 -29.80 1.39
CA LEU A 289 2.40 -30.48 1.66
C LEU A 289 3.34 -30.27 0.46
N ASN A 290 4.14 -29.20 0.51
CA ASN A 290 5.56 -29.31 0.14
C ASN A 290 6.33 -28.08 0.61
N ARG A 291 6.89 -28.19 1.83
CA ARG A 291 8.09 -27.45 2.23
C ARG A 291 9.26 -28.04 1.46
N ASN A 292 10.21 -27.17 1.09
CA ASN A 292 11.49 -27.45 0.41
C ASN A 292 11.46 -27.45 -1.13
N ARG A 293 11.69 -26.26 -1.71
CA ARG A 293 12.75 -26.08 -2.72
C ARG A 293 13.32 -24.67 -2.60
N ARG A 294 14.59 -24.58 -2.20
CA ARG A 294 15.44 -23.42 -2.47
C ARG A 294 15.54 -23.30 -4.00
N LEU A 295 15.07 -22.20 -4.58
CA LEU A 295 15.36 -21.85 -5.96
C LEU A 295 16.40 -20.73 -5.95
N ASN A 296 17.66 -21.12 -6.15
CA ASN A 296 18.69 -20.23 -6.69
C ASN A 296 18.23 -19.82 -8.10
N TRP A 297 18.22 -18.53 -8.40
CA TRP A 297 17.97 -18.05 -9.76
C TRP A 297 19.04 -17.06 -10.19
N ASP A 298 19.72 -17.40 -11.28
CA ASP A 298 20.89 -16.71 -11.85
C ASP A 298 20.44 -15.66 -12.87
N TRP A 299 20.86 -14.42 -12.64
CA TRP A 299 20.43 -13.21 -13.36
C TRP A 299 21.13 -13.03 -14.73
N LYS A 300 22.19 -13.79 -15.04
CA LYS A 300 23.01 -13.54 -16.24
C LYS A 300 22.34 -13.95 -17.57
N ASN A 301 21.41 -14.89 -17.57
CA ASN A 301 20.90 -15.48 -18.82
C ASN A 301 19.67 -14.78 -19.42
N ASN A 302 19.01 -13.85 -18.71
CA ASN A 302 17.80 -13.17 -19.21
C ASN A 302 18.06 -11.81 -19.87
N ALA A 303 19.30 -11.32 -19.90
CA ALA A 303 19.64 -10.05 -20.55
C ALA A 303 19.75 -10.17 -22.09
N GLU A 304 20.00 -11.37 -22.63
CA GLU A 304 20.28 -11.54 -24.07
C GLU A 304 19.01 -11.63 -24.95
N TRP A 305 17.86 -12.00 -24.37
CA TRP A 305 16.60 -12.10 -25.12
C TRP A 305 16.04 -10.72 -25.49
N TRP A 306 16.18 -9.73 -24.60
CA TRP A 306 15.63 -8.38 -24.79
C TRP A 306 16.29 -7.57 -25.91
N LEU A 307 17.55 -7.85 -26.26
CA LEU A 307 18.25 -7.17 -27.37
C LEU A 307 17.70 -7.57 -28.75
N ARG A 308 16.90 -8.65 -28.86
CA ARG A 308 16.38 -9.16 -30.13
C ARG A 308 14.99 -8.63 -30.50
N SER A 309 14.32 -7.90 -29.61
CA SER A 309 12.91 -7.52 -29.75
C SER A 309 12.66 -6.03 -30.08
N LEU A 310 13.70 -5.28 -30.42
CA LEU A 310 13.56 -3.90 -30.93
C LEU A 310 13.36 -3.89 -32.46
N PRO A 311 12.35 -3.18 -33.01
CA PRO A 311 12.18 -3.09 -34.46
C PRO A 311 13.24 -2.15 -35.08
N ASN A 312 13.93 -2.65 -36.10
CA ASN A 312 14.77 -1.92 -37.07
C ASN A 312 15.93 -1.07 -36.53
N MET A 313 17.05 -1.72 -36.23
CA MET A 313 18.38 -1.11 -36.32
C MET A 313 19.21 -1.88 -37.36
N SER A 314 19.39 -1.32 -38.56
CA SER A 314 20.38 -1.84 -39.51
C SER A 314 21.76 -1.32 -39.15
N LYS A 315 22.69 -2.23 -38.86
CA LYS A 315 24.08 -1.94 -38.53
C LYS A 315 24.86 -1.65 -39.82
N ALA A 316 25.21 -0.39 -40.08
CA ALA A 316 26.22 -0.03 -41.06
C ALA A 316 27.27 0.87 -40.39
N GLY A 317 28.51 0.38 -40.29
CA GLY A 317 29.68 1.24 -40.07
C GLY A 317 29.89 1.84 -38.67
N GLY A 318 29.46 1.19 -37.59
CA GLY A 318 30.04 1.43 -36.26
C GLY A 318 29.67 2.73 -35.53
N ASN A 319 28.71 3.53 -36.01
CA ASN A 319 28.16 4.67 -35.26
C ASN A 319 26.63 4.70 -35.37
N PHE A 320 25.95 4.81 -34.22
CA PHE A 320 24.49 4.96 -34.16
C PHE A 320 24.11 6.43 -34.42
N LYS A 321 23.34 6.69 -35.49
CA LYS A 321 22.62 7.95 -35.68
C LYS A 321 21.13 7.67 -35.73
N PHE A 322 20.35 8.51 -35.05
CA PHE A 322 18.90 8.58 -35.22
C PHE A 322 18.58 9.32 -36.53
N THR A 323 17.74 8.73 -37.38
CA THR A 323 17.05 9.45 -38.45
C THR A 323 15.58 9.57 -38.07
N HIS A 324 15.04 10.78 -38.22
CA HIS A 324 13.69 11.18 -37.77
C HIS A 324 12.55 10.35 -38.35
#